data_AF-A0A4Y2KVC6-F1
#
_entry.id   AF-A0A4Y2KVC6-F1
#
_cell.length_a   1.000
_cell.length_b   1.000
_cell.length_c   1.000
_cell.angle_alpha   90.00
_cell.angle_beta   90.00
_cell.angle_gamma   90.00
#
_symmetry.space_group_name_H-M   'P 1'
#
loop_
_entity.id
_entity.type
_entity.pdbx_description
1 polymer ?
#
loop_
_entity_poly.entity_id
_entity_poly.type
_entity_poly.pdbx_seq_one_letter_code
_entity_poly.pdbx_strand_id
1 'polypeptide(L)'
;MIQSLQNSVFNYIVTGGLPTADDKLHCFLLSEQEGLENLISKFWQLESIEDESLYLNSQPKFCEDHFVNNHRRDQTGHYIVQMAFLKEPSCLGESKQTAIRRLNSLWRKLEASPNLSTVVSKLYS
;
A
#
# COMPACT_ATOMS: atom_id res chain seq x y z
N MET A 1 37.83 7.77 -21.91
CA MET A 1 37.46 6.80 -20.85
C MET A 1 36.03 6.37 -21.14
N ILE A 2 35.81 5.12 -21.55
CA ILE A 2 34.46 4.62 -21.86
C ILE A 2 33.97 3.87 -20.63
N GLN A 3 32.89 4.37 -20.02
CA GLN A 3 32.16 3.65 -18.98
C GLN A 3 31.03 2.86 -19.65
N SER A 4 30.78 1.64 -19.18
CA SER A 4 29.69 0.78 -19.64
C SER A 4 28.79 0.38 -18.47
N LEU A 5 27.48 0.41 -18.68
CA LEU A 5 26.50 -0.12 -17.75
C LEU A 5 26.27 -1.60 -18.03
N GLN A 6 26.28 -2.41 -16.97
CA GLN A 6 25.99 -3.84 -16.99
C GLN A 6 24.75 -4.10 -16.14
N ASN A 7 23.75 -4.81 -16.66
CA ASN A 7 22.54 -5.13 -15.91
C ASN A 7 22.81 -6.30 -14.94
N SER A 8 22.28 -6.25 -13.72
CA SER A 8 22.41 -7.28 -12.68
C SER A 8 21.09 -7.44 -11.90
N VAL A 9 20.95 -8.54 -11.17
CA VAL A 9 19.81 -8.79 -10.26
C VAL A 9 19.67 -7.73 -9.16
N PHE A 10 20.73 -6.97 -8.91
CA PHE A 10 20.77 -5.84 -7.96
C PHE A 10 20.77 -4.47 -8.67
N ASN A 11 20.24 -4.37 -9.89
CA ASN A 11 20.26 -3.18 -10.76
C ASN A 11 21.60 -2.95 -11.48
N TYR A 12 21.75 -1.83 -12.19
CA TYR A 12 22.90 -1.58 -13.07
C TYR A 12 24.23 -1.40 -12.32
N ILE A 13 25.28 -2.05 -12.82
CA ILE A 13 26.68 -1.91 -12.39
C ILE A 13 27.42 -1.08 -13.44
N VAL A 14 28.11 -0.02 -13.01
CA VAL A 14 28.96 0.79 -13.89
C VAL A 14 30.38 0.23 -13.87
N THR A 15 30.92 -0.07 -15.06
CA THR A 15 32.28 -0.61 -15.23
C THR A 15 33.07 0.29 -16.17
N GLY A 16 34.36 0.49 -15.90
CA GLY A 16 35.23 1.31 -16.74
C GLY A 16 36.70 1.07 -16.42
N GLY A 17 37.54 1.15 -17.46
CA GLY A 17 39.00 1.06 -17.30
C GLY A 17 39.58 2.36 -16.77
N LEU A 18 40.32 2.30 -15.66
CA LEU A 18 41.11 3.42 -15.16
C LEU A 18 42.51 3.34 -15.79
N PRO A 19 43.02 4.41 -16.43
CA PRO A 19 44.40 4.42 -16.90
C PRO A 19 45.33 4.52 -15.68
N THR A 20 45.83 3.39 -15.21
CA THR A 20 46.85 3.32 -14.15
C THR A 20 48.22 3.06 -14.76
N ALA A 21 49.27 3.67 -14.20
CA ALA A 21 50.65 3.44 -14.60
C ALA A 21 51.27 2.18 -13.96
N ASP A 22 50.53 1.51 -13.08
CA ASP A 22 50.92 0.28 -12.36
C ASP A 22 49.97 -0.86 -12.80
N ASP A 23 50.51 -2.06 -13.06
CA ASP A 23 49.77 -3.26 -13.52
C ASP A 23 48.93 -3.91 -12.40
N LYS A 24 48.72 -3.22 -11.28
CA LYS A 24 47.94 -3.73 -10.16
C LYS A 24 46.46 -3.52 -10.37
N LEU A 25 45.71 -4.62 -10.32
CA LEU A 25 44.26 -4.60 -10.24
C LEU A 25 43.86 -4.09 -8.85
N HIS A 26 43.31 -2.87 -8.81
CA HIS A 26 42.73 -2.31 -7.59
C HIS A 26 41.21 -2.51 -7.61
N CYS A 27 40.69 -3.29 -6.65
CA CYS A 27 39.26 -3.34 -6.36
C CYS A 27 38.96 -2.36 -5.22
N PHE A 28 38.31 -1.24 -5.55
CA PHE A 28 37.76 -0.32 -4.55
C PHE A 28 36.30 -0.68 -4.30
N LEU A 29 36.01 -1.19 -3.11
CA LEU A 29 34.65 -1.33 -2.65
C LEU A 29 34.28 -0.02 -1.95
N LEU A 30 33.55 0.85 -2.65
CA LEU A 30 32.89 1.98 -2.01
C LEU A 30 31.71 1.44 -1.19
N SER A 31 32.02 0.95 0.01
CA SER A 31 31.00 0.71 1.03
C SER A 31 30.66 2.07 1.61
N GLU A 32 29.64 2.75 1.07
CA GLU A 32 29.04 3.88 1.77
C GLU A 32 28.41 3.31 3.05
N GLN A 33 29.18 3.35 4.14
CA GLN A 33 28.85 2.78 5.43
C GLN A 33 27.90 3.72 6.16
N GLU A 34 26.81 4.14 5.53
CA GLU A 34 25.66 4.52 6.33
C GLU A 34 25.11 3.22 6.90
N GLY A 35 25.25 3.06 8.23
CA GLY A 35 24.66 1.92 8.93
C GLY A 35 23.21 1.78 8.51
N LEU A 36 22.72 0.54 8.38
CA LEU A 36 21.34 0.25 7.99
C LEU A 36 20.33 1.09 8.77
N GLU A 37 20.60 1.36 10.04
CA GLU A 37 19.81 2.24 10.90
C GLU A 37 19.73 3.68 10.38
N ASN A 38 20.83 4.25 9.88
CA ASN A 38 20.84 5.59 9.28
C ASN A 38 20.07 5.60 7.95
N LEU A 39 20.21 4.56 7.14
CA LEU A 39 19.48 4.44 5.88
C LEU A 39 17.97 4.31 6.13
N ILE A 40 17.57 3.46 7.07
CA ILE A 40 16.18 3.30 7.50
C ILE A 40 15.65 4.61 8.09
N SER A 41 16.45 5.30 8.92
CA SER A 41 16.09 6.59 9.49
C SER A 41 15.83 7.65 8.40
N LYS A 42 16.76 7.77 7.44
CA LYS A 42 16.60 8.69 6.29
C LYS A 42 15.42 8.31 5.41
N PHE A 43 15.20 7.01 5.17
CA PHE A 43 14.05 6.53 4.43
C PHE A 43 12.75 6.99 5.10
N TRP A 44 12.62 6.78 6.41
CA TRP A 44 11.45 7.22 7.16
C TRP A 44 11.33 8.74 7.22
N GLN A 45 12.42 9.50 7.29
CA GLN A 45 12.38 10.97 7.20
C GLN A 45 11.89 11.47 5.84
N LEU A 46 12.20 10.76 4.76
CA LEU A 46 11.76 11.11 3.41
C LEU A 46 10.31 10.70 3.14
N GLU A 47 9.86 9.56 3.66
CA GLU A 47 8.46 9.12 3.56
C GLU A 47 7.54 9.78 4.60
N SER A 48 8.07 10.21 5.74
CA SER A 48 7.30 10.94 6.74
C SER A 48 6.91 12.29 6.18
N ILE A 49 5.61 12.48 6.00
CA ILE A 49 5.07 13.77 5.65
C ILE A 49 5.00 14.58 6.96
N GLU A 50 6.13 15.16 7.37
CA GLU A 50 6.20 16.17 8.43
C GLU A 50 5.68 17.52 7.90
N ASP A 51 4.49 17.50 7.32
CA ASP A 51 3.89 18.71 6.78
C ASP A 51 2.93 19.25 7.84
N GLU A 52 3.33 20.32 8.54
CA GLU A 52 2.48 21.04 9.51
C GLU A 52 1.12 21.43 8.89
N SER A 53 1.05 21.58 7.56
CA SER A 53 -0.21 21.84 6.86
C SER A 53 -1.21 20.69 6.93
N LEU A 54 -0.78 19.44 7.15
CA LEU A 54 -1.68 18.29 7.39
C LEU A 54 -2.44 18.43 8.71
N TYR A 55 -1.81 19.02 9.73
CA TYR A 55 -2.45 19.31 11.02
C TYR A 55 -3.37 20.53 10.96
N LEU A 56 -3.16 21.40 9.98
CA LEU A 56 -4.03 22.55 9.70
C LEU A 56 -5.29 22.15 8.91
N ASN A 57 -5.21 21.04 8.16
CA ASN A 57 -6.34 20.51 7.40
C ASN A 57 -7.31 19.75 8.32
N SER A 58 -8.61 20.06 8.22
CA SER A 58 -9.65 19.38 9.02
C SER A 58 -9.85 17.92 8.63
N GLN A 59 -9.44 17.52 7.43
CA GLN A 59 -9.74 16.22 6.84
C GLN A 59 -8.84 15.09 7.36
N PRO A 60 -7.50 15.22 7.47
CA PRO A 60 -6.65 14.20 8.12
C PRO A 60 -7.05 13.95 9.57
N LYS A 61 -7.30 15.03 10.33
CA LYS A 61 -7.76 14.93 11.72
C LYS A 61 -9.11 14.21 11.83
N PHE A 62 -10.07 14.54 10.96
CA PHE A 62 -11.34 13.82 10.88
C PHE A 62 -11.17 12.33 10.57
N CYS A 63 -10.28 11.99 9.62
CA CYS A 63 -10.00 10.59 9.30
C CYS A 63 -9.40 9.83 10.49
N GLU A 64 -8.45 10.43 11.19
CA GLU A 64 -7.83 9.86 12.39
C GLU A 64 -8.86 9.65 13.49
N ASP A 65 -9.61 10.71 13.85
CA ASP A 65 -10.67 10.65 14.86
C ASP A 65 -11.73 9.60 14.47
N HIS A 66 -12.12 9.52 13.19
CA HIS A 66 -13.07 8.53 12.72
C HIS A 66 -12.52 7.10 12.84
N PHE A 67 -11.25 6.89 12.47
CA PHE A 67 -10.61 5.59 12.59
C PHE A 67 -10.57 5.16 14.05
N VAL A 68 -10.04 6.00 14.95
CA VAL A 68 -9.95 5.72 16.39
C VAL A 68 -11.31 5.32 16.97
N ASN A 69 -12.37 6.04 16.62
CA ASN A 69 -13.70 5.79 17.17
C ASN A 69 -14.45 4.62 16.53
N ASN A 70 -14.12 4.24 15.30
CA ASN A 70 -14.90 3.26 14.53
C ASN A 70 -14.11 2.05 14.03
N HIS A 71 -12.87 1.88 14.48
CA HIS A 71 -12.11 0.66 14.30
C HIS A 71 -12.31 -0.27 15.50
N ARG A 72 -12.35 -1.57 15.24
CA ARG A 72 -12.30 -2.61 16.28
C ARG A 72 -11.71 -3.88 15.71
N ARG A 73 -11.35 -4.82 16.57
CA ARG A 73 -11.07 -6.20 16.17
C ARG A 73 -12.22 -7.12 16.54
N ASP A 74 -12.50 -8.09 15.69
CA ASP A 74 -13.41 -9.17 16.03
C ASP A 74 -12.71 -10.23 16.91
N GLN A 75 -13.47 -11.25 17.32
CA GLN A 75 -12.96 -12.35 18.15
C GLN A 75 -11.90 -13.21 17.44
N THR A 76 -11.83 -13.14 16.10
CA THR A 76 -10.84 -13.86 15.28
C THR A 76 -9.58 -13.03 15.01
N GLY A 77 -9.57 -11.76 15.44
CA GLY A 77 -8.45 -10.84 15.26
C GLY A 77 -8.53 -10.00 13.97
N HIS A 78 -9.57 -10.12 13.16
CA HIS A 78 -9.75 -9.29 11.97
C HIS A 78 -10.16 -7.87 12.34
N TYR A 79 -9.64 -6.90 11.61
CA TYR A 79 -10.03 -5.50 11.76
C TYR A 79 -11.37 -5.23 11.08
N ILE A 80 -12.28 -4.61 11.83
CA ILE A 80 -13.51 -4.03 11.34
C ILE A 80 -13.33 -2.52 11.40
N VAL A 81 -13.37 -1.85 10.25
CA VAL A 81 -13.20 -0.41 10.13
C VAL A 81 -14.42 0.15 9.42
N GLN A 82 -15.06 1.15 10.00
CA GLN A 82 -16.11 1.89 9.33
C GLN A 82 -15.48 2.89 8.34
N MET A 83 -16.02 2.97 7.12
CA MET A 83 -15.63 4.03 6.19
C MET A 83 -16.28 5.35 6.58
N ALA A 84 -15.46 6.40 6.62
CA ALA A 84 -15.92 7.76 6.82
C ALA A 84 -16.58 8.30 5.54
N PHE A 85 -17.67 9.06 5.70
CA PHE A 85 -18.27 9.81 4.61
C PHE A 85 -17.69 11.23 4.55
N LEU A 86 -17.14 11.62 3.39
CA LEU A 86 -16.62 12.97 3.17
C LEU A 86 -17.72 14.03 2.99
N LYS A 87 -18.93 13.59 2.64
CA LYS A 87 -20.13 14.41 2.47
C LYS A 87 -21.30 13.67 3.09
N GLU A 88 -22.34 14.39 3.46
CA GLU A 88 -23.58 13.78 3.96
C GLU A 88 -24.07 12.66 3.02
N PRO A 89 -24.41 11.47 3.55
CA PRO A 89 -24.84 10.32 2.75
C PRO A 89 -26.05 10.59 1.85
N SER A 90 -26.80 11.67 2.12
CA SER A 90 -27.91 12.15 1.29
C SER A 90 -27.52 12.37 -0.18
N CYS A 91 -26.25 12.67 -0.48
CA CYS A 91 -25.75 12.81 -1.85
C CYS A 91 -25.80 11.51 -2.68
N LEU A 92 -25.97 10.34 -2.03
CA LEU A 92 -26.05 9.05 -2.70
C LEU A 92 -27.43 8.75 -3.29
N GLY A 93 -28.47 9.53 -2.95
CA GLY A 93 -29.84 9.35 -3.45
C GLY A 93 -30.34 7.91 -3.32
N GLU A 94 -30.83 7.34 -4.43
CA GLU A 94 -31.43 6.00 -4.49
C GLU A 94 -30.40 4.84 -4.55
N SER A 95 -29.11 5.13 -4.35
CA SER A 95 -28.05 4.11 -4.45
C SER A 95 -28.26 2.95 -3.48
N LYS A 96 -28.68 3.23 -2.23
CA LYS A 96 -28.97 2.19 -1.22
C LYS A 96 -30.11 1.27 -1.68
N GLN A 97 -31.22 1.84 -2.12
CA GLN A 97 -32.36 1.06 -2.59
C GLN A 97 -31.99 0.22 -3.82
N THR A 98 -31.22 0.80 -4.74
CA THR A 98 -30.74 0.12 -5.95
C THR A 98 -29.81 -1.05 -5.60
N ALA A 99 -28.87 -0.85 -4.68
CA ALA A 99 -27.96 -1.89 -4.20
C ALA A 99 -28.73 -3.05 -3.56
N ILE A 100 -29.72 -2.75 -2.71
CA ILE A 100 -30.58 -3.76 -2.07
C ILE A 100 -31.36 -4.57 -3.12
N ARG A 101 -31.98 -3.91 -4.11
CA ARG A 101 -32.72 -4.60 -5.18
C ARG A 101 -31.80 -5.53 -5.98
N ARG A 102 -30.59 -5.07 -6.31
CA ARG A 102 -29.58 -5.88 -7.03
C ARG A 102 -29.13 -7.08 -6.20
N LEU A 103 -28.83 -6.85 -4.91
CA LEU A 103 -28.43 -7.91 -3.98
C LEU A 103 -29.53 -8.98 -3.86
N ASN A 104 -30.79 -8.57 -3.63
CA ASN A 104 -31.91 -9.52 -3.55
C ASN A 104 -32.15 -10.28 -4.86
N SER A 105 -31.88 -9.66 -6.00
CA SER A 105 -31.92 -10.36 -7.30
C SER A 105 -30.83 -11.43 -7.40
N LEU A 106 -29.62 -11.13 -6.92
CA LEU A 106 -28.50 -12.08 -6.87
C LEU A 106 -28.81 -13.25 -5.92
N TRP A 107 -29.33 -12.98 -4.73
CA TRP A 107 -29.75 -14.02 -3.79
C TRP A 107 -30.78 -14.99 -4.40
N ARG A 108 -31.83 -14.46 -5.04
CA ARG A 108 -32.82 -15.31 -5.74
C ARG A 108 -32.20 -16.16 -6.85
N LYS A 109 -31.25 -15.61 -7.61
CA LYS A 109 -30.53 -16.37 -8.66
C LYS A 109 -29.65 -17.47 -8.06
N LEU A 110 -29.00 -17.19 -6.93
CA LEU A 110 -28.17 -18.14 -6.20
C LEU A 110 -29.02 -19.31 -5.69
N GLU A 111 -30.17 -19.02 -5.08
CA GLU A 111 -31.12 -20.03 -4.61
C GLU A 111 -31.68 -20.90 -5.75
N ALA A 112 -31.98 -20.29 -6.90
CA ALA A 112 -32.46 -21.01 -8.08
C ALA A 112 -31.37 -21.84 -8.77
N SER A 113 -30.09 -21.67 -8.41
CA SER A 113 -28.95 -22.29 -9.10
C SER A 113 -28.09 -23.12 -8.11
N PRO A 114 -28.39 -24.43 -7.93
CA PRO A 114 -27.71 -25.28 -6.95
C PRO A 114 -26.18 -25.34 -7.10
N ASN A 115 -25.70 -25.35 -8.34
CA ASN A 115 -24.26 -25.35 -8.64
C ASN A 115 -23.56 -24.05 -8.21
N LEU A 116 -24.21 -22.90 -8.41
CA LEU A 116 -23.67 -21.59 -8.03
C LEU A 116 -23.62 -21.45 -6.51
N SER A 117 -24.67 -21.89 -5.81
CA SER A 117 -24.75 -21.90 -4.34
C SER A 117 -23.59 -22.70 -3.73
N THR A 118 -23.31 -23.89 -4.27
CA THR A 118 -22.22 -24.76 -3.79
C THR A 118 -20.83 -24.11 -3.94
N VAL A 119 -20.58 -23.39 -5.02
CA VAL A 119 -19.30 -22.69 -5.26
C VAL A 119 -19.13 -21.54 -4.28
N VAL A 120 -20.18 -20.74 -4.06
CA VAL A 120 -20.14 -19.60 -3.13
C VAL A 120 -19.92 -20.08 -1.70
N SER A 121 -20.60 -21.13 -1.24
CA SER A 121 -20.41 -21.66 0.12
C SER A 121 -18.99 -22.14 0.41
N LYS A 122 -18.26 -22.64 -0.60
CA LYS A 122 -16.85 -23.07 -0.45
C LYS A 122 -15.84 -21.92 -0.39
N LEU A 123 -16.19 -20.74 -0.89
CA LEU A 123 -15.31 -19.57 -0.89
C LEU A 123 -15.34 -18.81 0.45
N TYR A 124 -16.38 -19.00 1.24
CA TYR A 124 -16.60 -18.32 2.52
C TYR A 124 -16.57 -19.28 3.73
N SER A 125 -16.16 -20.53 3.53
CA SER A 125 -15.83 -21.51 4.57
C SER A 125 -14.34 -21.48 4.86
#